data_AF-A0A2A2H2R6-F1
#
_entry.id   AF-A0A2A2H2R6-F1
#
_cell.length_a   1.000
_cell.length_b   1.000
_cell.length_c   1.000
_cell.angle_alpha   90.00
_cell.angle_beta   90.00
_cell.angle_gamma   90.00
#
_symmetry.space_group_name_H-M   'P 1'
#
loop_
_entity.id
_entity.type
_entity.pdbx_description
1 polymer ?
#
loop_
_entity_poly.entity_id
_entity_poly.type
_entity_poly.pdbx_seq_one_letter_code
_entity_poly.pdbx_strand_id
1 'polypeptide(L)'
;MKSKTAIIIGAIILIIAAASAATFLSGQSTDTTINSSNQQQSAPIVEPNEIGITVKTDGKNVTVQATSVPADVQVPSKMITEMKNKAYNDIQSYSSTSSSLKSDMQTIAKKYNFTANITLTSQFGTNQLPFLAIVSGTSMIPTLKDGQEVTALKTKNIKVGDIVISRHSTYGLIVKRVATIENGKVYLKSDNREISNYIKETTLSDGVVEISNITKTPLDTWRSIRDIVGVVKDY
;
A
#
# COMPACT_ATOMS: atom_id res chain seq x y z
N MET A 1 -25.10 37.38 16.19
CA MET A 1 -24.89 36.30 15.21
C MET A 1 -23.79 36.72 14.25
N LYS A 2 -22.68 35.99 14.17
CA LYS A 2 -21.64 36.19 13.15
C LYS A 2 -21.78 35.07 12.13
N SER A 3 -22.04 35.39 10.87
CA SER A 3 -22.09 34.39 9.80
C SER A 3 -20.75 34.38 9.06
N LYS A 4 -20.19 33.20 8.82
CA LYS A 4 -19.00 33.03 7.99
C LYS A 4 -19.30 32.05 6.86
N THR A 5 -18.68 32.30 5.70
CA THR A 5 -18.70 31.38 4.57
C THR A 5 -17.39 30.60 4.56
N ALA A 6 -17.46 29.28 4.46
CA ALA A 6 -16.29 28.42 4.30
C ALA A 6 -16.48 27.47 3.12
N ILE A 7 -15.42 27.29 2.32
CA ILE A 7 -15.42 26.35 1.20
C ILE A 7 -14.62 25.12 1.65
N ILE A 8 -15.23 23.94 1.56
CA ILE A 8 -14.58 22.66 1.85
C ILE A 8 -14.44 21.90 0.54
N ILE A 9 -13.25 21.41 0.22
CA ILE A 9 -13.06 20.61 -0.99
C ILE A 9 -13.42 19.16 -0.68
N GLY A 10 -14.33 18.59 -1.47
CA GLY A 10 -14.76 17.20 -1.39
C GLY A 10 -13.65 16.26 -1.87
N ALA A 11 -12.84 15.78 -0.95
CA ALA A 11 -11.92 14.66 -1.20
C ALA A 11 -12.60 13.32 -0.90
N ILE A 12 -12.20 12.28 -1.63
CA ILE A 12 -12.40 10.89 -1.21
C ILE A 12 -11.09 10.46 -0.59
N ILE A 13 -11.17 9.88 0.59
CA ILE A 13 -10.04 9.21 1.24
C ILE A 13 -10.20 7.71 0.98
N LEU A 14 -9.10 6.99 0.83
CA LEU A 14 -9.14 5.53 0.81
C LEU A 14 -8.67 4.98 2.15
N ILE A 15 -9.38 3.97 2.65
CA ILE A 15 -8.98 3.21 3.84
C ILE A 15 -8.34 1.90 3.37
N ILE A 16 -7.19 1.54 3.94
CA ILE A 16 -6.52 0.27 3.66
C ILE A 16 -7.29 -0.84 4.39
N ALA A 17 -7.69 -1.88 3.68
CA ALA A 17 -8.32 -3.05 4.29
C ALA A 17 -7.28 -3.85 5.08
N ALA A 18 -7.24 -3.69 6.40
CA ALA A 18 -6.44 -4.55 7.25
C ALA A 18 -7.13 -5.91 7.42
N ALA A 19 -6.58 -6.98 6.87
CA ALA A 19 -6.94 -8.33 7.31
C ALA A 19 -6.17 -8.66 8.61
N SER A 20 -6.88 -9.26 9.55
CA SER A 20 -6.41 -9.59 10.91
C SER A 20 -5.23 -10.58 10.85
N ALA A 21 -4.11 -10.26 11.51
CA ALA A 21 -3.02 -11.21 11.74
C ALA A 21 -2.88 -11.47 13.25
N ALA A 22 -2.79 -12.76 13.58
CA ALA A 22 -2.76 -13.32 14.92
C ALA A 22 -1.59 -12.81 15.78
N THR A 23 -1.89 -12.69 17.07
CA THR A 23 -1.05 -12.32 18.21
C THR A 23 0.23 -13.16 18.31
N PHE A 24 1.37 -12.52 18.53
CA PHE A 24 2.62 -13.17 18.95
C PHE A 24 3.06 -12.63 20.32
N LEU A 25 3.25 -13.56 21.27
CA LEU A 25 3.79 -13.30 22.60
C LEU A 25 5.30 -12.98 22.53
N SER A 26 5.70 -11.96 23.28
CA SER A 26 7.08 -11.56 23.54
C SER A 26 7.82 -12.57 24.42
N GLY A 27 8.99 -13.01 23.98
CA GLY A 27 9.95 -13.81 24.74
C GLY A 27 11.25 -13.04 24.95
N GLN A 28 11.58 -12.87 26.23
CA GLN A 28 12.61 -12.07 26.88
C GLN A 28 14.05 -12.38 26.44
N SER A 29 14.89 -11.35 26.40
CA SER A 29 16.35 -11.39 26.25
C SER A 29 17.04 -11.71 27.58
N THR A 30 18.05 -12.59 27.56
CA THR A 30 19.08 -12.63 28.60
C THR A 30 20.45 -12.42 27.97
N ASP A 31 21.09 -11.39 28.48
CA ASP A 31 22.46 -10.94 28.27
C ASP A 31 23.46 -11.98 28.81
N THR A 32 24.52 -12.30 28.08
CA THR A 32 25.76 -12.82 28.68
C THR A 32 26.95 -12.51 27.77
N THR A 33 27.80 -11.61 28.26
CA THR A 33 29.13 -11.28 27.77
C THR A 33 30.13 -12.37 28.19
N ILE A 34 30.89 -12.94 27.25
CA ILE A 34 32.22 -13.54 27.55
C ILE A 34 33.21 -13.13 26.46
N ASN A 35 34.39 -12.71 26.93
CA ASN A 35 35.52 -12.18 26.19
C ASN A 35 36.55 -13.28 25.87
N SER A 36 37.18 -13.10 24.71
CA SER A 36 38.59 -13.42 24.38
C SER A 36 39.00 -14.80 23.83
N SER A 37 39.63 -14.67 22.65
CA SER A 37 40.74 -15.44 22.05
C SER A 37 40.53 -16.90 21.65
N ASN A 38 40.42 -17.16 20.34
CA ASN A 38 41.41 -17.97 19.62
C ASN A 38 41.19 -17.98 18.09
N GLN A 39 42.33 -17.96 17.40
CA GLN A 39 42.62 -18.13 15.96
C GLN A 39 41.43 -18.41 15.03
N GLN A 40 41.11 -17.46 14.15
CA GLN A 40 40.08 -17.66 13.13
C GLN A 40 40.71 -18.05 11.80
N GLN A 41 40.84 -19.35 11.63
CA GLN A 41 40.85 -20.03 10.35
C GLN A 41 39.66 -19.51 9.53
N SER A 42 39.93 -19.02 8.32
CA SER A 42 38.89 -18.53 7.41
C SER A 42 37.84 -19.63 7.21
N ALA A 43 36.60 -19.33 7.60
CA ALA A 43 35.48 -20.23 7.39
C ALA A 43 35.39 -20.55 5.89
N PRO A 44 35.15 -21.81 5.49
CA PRO A 44 34.88 -22.13 4.10
C PRO A 44 33.71 -21.28 3.63
N ILE A 45 33.87 -20.65 2.46
CA ILE A 45 32.80 -19.93 1.80
C ILE A 45 31.77 -21.00 1.41
N VAL A 46 30.73 -21.16 2.22
CA VAL A 46 29.58 -21.99 1.86
C VAL A 46 28.84 -21.19 0.79
N GLU A 47 28.94 -21.63 -0.46
CA GLU A 47 28.15 -21.09 -1.56
C GLU A 47 26.67 -21.12 -1.15
N PRO A 48 25.97 -19.97 -1.16
CA PRO A 48 24.59 -19.93 -0.71
C PRO A 48 23.72 -20.80 -1.61
N ASN A 49 22.86 -21.62 -1.00
CA ASN A 49 21.95 -22.47 -1.75
C ASN A 49 21.00 -21.60 -2.59
N GLU A 50 21.04 -21.75 -3.91
CA GLU A 50 20.10 -21.09 -4.80
C GLU A 50 18.73 -21.78 -4.75
N ILE A 51 17.69 -21.00 -4.46
CA ILE A 51 16.31 -21.49 -4.41
C ILE A 51 15.34 -20.57 -5.16
N GLY A 52 14.29 -21.16 -5.71
CA GLY A 52 13.13 -20.42 -6.21
C GLY A 52 12.13 -20.13 -5.08
N ILE A 53 11.66 -18.89 -4.96
CA ILE A 53 10.56 -18.51 -4.08
C ILE A 53 9.43 -17.91 -4.91
N THR A 54 8.23 -18.44 -4.75
CA THR A 54 7.01 -17.90 -5.34
C THR A 54 6.14 -17.24 -4.28
N VAL A 55 5.83 -15.96 -4.49
CA VAL A 55 4.83 -15.21 -3.73
C VAL A 55 3.56 -15.12 -4.59
N LYS A 56 2.44 -15.65 -4.10
CA LYS A 56 1.13 -15.50 -4.78
C LYS A 56 0.19 -14.65 -3.93
N THR A 57 -0.50 -13.71 -4.56
CA THR A 57 -1.47 -12.84 -3.87
C THR A 57 -2.56 -12.33 -4.81
N ASP A 58 -3.74 -12.07 -4.26
CA ASP A 58 -4.82 -11.31 -4.89
C ASP A 58 -4.97 -9.88 -4.29
N GLY A 59 -4.08 -9.48 -3.38
CA GLY A 59 -4.16 -8.25 -2.59
C GLY A 59 -4.71 -8.45 -1.18
N LYS A 60 -5.46 -9.52 -0.93
CA LYS A 60 -6.03 -9.89 0.37
C LYS A 60 -5.33 -11.10 0.98
N ASN A 61 -5.18 -12.15 0.18
CA ASN A 61 -4.55 -13.40 0.54
C ASN A 61 -3.10 -13.40 0.07
N VAL A 62 -2.22 -14.01 0.87
CA VAL A 62 -0.78 -14.12 0.56
C VAL A 62 -0.29 -15.51 0.88
N THR A 63 0.36 -16.11 -0.10
CA THR A 63 1.08 -17.39 0.07
C THR A 63 2.51 -17.23 -0.40
N VAL A 64 3.43 -17.88 0.31
CA VAL A 64 4.85 -17.93 -0.04
C VAL A 64 5.27 -19.39 -0.01
N GLN A 65 5.90 -19.85 -1.09
CA GLN A 65 6.32 -21.23 -1.26
C GLN A 65 7.70 -21.27 -1.91
N ALA A 66 8.53 -22.22 -1.47
CA ALA A 66 9.74 -22.56 -2.19
C ALA A 66 9.39 -23.51 -3.35
N THR A 67 9.88 -23.24 -4.55
CA THR A 67 9.45 -23.94 -5.79
C THR A 67 10.59 -24.58 -6.58
N SER A 68 11.83 -24.09 -6.43
CA SER A 68 13.00 -24.65 -7.10
C SER A 68 14.06 -24.94 -6.05
N VAL A 69 13.84 -25.99 -5.25
CA VAL A 69 14.71 -26.36 -4.12
C VAL A 69 15.51 -27.60 -4.51
N PRO A 70 16.86 -27.57 -4.42
CA PRO A 70 17.68 -28.77 -4.60
C PRO A 70 17.27 -29.90 -3.64
N ALA A 71 17.45 -31.16 -4.04
CA ALA A 71 16.91 -32.31 -3.32
C ALA A 71 17.49 -32.51 -1.91
N ASP A 72 18.73 -32.05 -1.68
CA ASP A 72 19.49 -32.12 -0.44
C ASP A 72 19.31 -30.87 0.45
N VAL A 73 18.55 -29.88 -0.03
CA VAL A 73 18.38 -28.60 0.64
C VAL A 73 17.05 -28.57 1.39
N GLN A 74 17.14 -28.43 2.72
CA GLN A 74 15.96 -28.18 3.55
C GLN A 74 15.75 -26.68 3.75
N VAL A 75 14.63 -26.17 3.23
CA VAL A 75 14.25 -24.76 3.42
C VAL A 75 13.64 -24.58 4.82
N PRO A 76 14.21 -23.71 5.69
CA PRO A 76 13.68 -23.49 7.03
C PRO A 76 12.25 -22.92 6.99
N SER A 77 11.31 -23.55 7.71
CA SER A 77 9.93 -23.07 7.81
C SER A 77 9.84 -21.65 8.38
N LYS A 78 10.74 -21.29 9.32
CA LYS A 78 10.84 -19.95 9.90
C LYS A 78 11.13 -18.88 8.83
N MET A 79 11.97 -19.18 7.84
CA MET A 79 12.25 -18.27 6.73
C MET A 79 10.99 -18.00 5.90
N ILE A 80 10.23 -19.06 5.56
CA ILE A 80 8.99 -18.92 4.79
C ILE A 80 7.92 -18.13 5.57
N THR A 81 7.81 -18.35 6.88
CA THR A 81 6.90 -17.57 7.73
C THR A 81 7.29 -16.09 7.79
N GLU A 82 8.58 -15.77 7.96
CA GLU A 82 9.08 -14.39 7.94
C GLU A 82 8.82 -13.72 6.58
N MET A 83 9.07 -14.42 5.48
CA MET A 83 8.76 -13.97 4.12
C MET A 83 7.26 -13.72 3.94
N LYS A 84 6.40 -14.63 4.39
CA LYS A 84 4.94 -14.48 4.29
C LYS A 84 4.46 -13.23 5.03
N ASN A 85 4.93 -13.02 6.25
CA ASN A 85 4.56 -11.85 7.05
C ASN A 85 5.05 -10.55 6.41
N LYS A 86 6.29 -10.53 5.91
CA LYS A 86 6.84 -9.34 5.24
C LYS A 86 6.12 -9.05 3.91
N ALA A 87 5.88 -10.07 3.09
CA ALA A 87 5.13 -9.94 1.84
C ALA A 87 3.71 -9.41 2.10
N TYR A 88 3.02 -9.90 3.14
CA TYR A 88 1.73 -9.39 3.56
C TYR A 88 1.78 -7.88 3.85
N ASN A 89 2.75 -7.43 4.66
CA ASN A 89 2.93 -6.01 4.96
C ASN A 89 3.24 -5.16 3.71
N ASP A 90 4.05 -5.68 2.78
CA ASP A 90 4.36 -4.98 1.52
C ASP A 90 3.16 -4.87 0.57
N ILE A 91 2.29 -5.86 0.56
CA ILE A 91 1.07 -5.83 -0.24
C ILE A 91 0.14 -4.73 0.28
N GLN A 92 -0.03 -4.64 1.61
CA GLN A 92 -0.86 -3.60 2.26
C GLN A 92 -0.23 -2.20 2.23
N SER A 93 1.10 -2.10 2.07
CA SER A 93 1.79 -0.81 2.02
C SER A 93 1.58 -0.10 0.68
N TYR A 94 1.06 1.12 0.70
CA TYR A 94 0.91 1.94 -0.52
C TYR A 94 2.26 2.38 -1.14
N SER A 95 3.37 2.26 -0.42
CA SER A 95 4.71 2.67 -0.88
C SER A 95 5.55 1.51 -1.43
N SER A 96 5.21 0.27 -1.09
CA SER A 96 5.94 -0.90 -1.56
C SER A 96 5.65 -1.17 -3.04
N THR A 97 6.65 -1.71 -3.73
CA THR A 97 6.63 -2.05 -5.15
C THR A 97 6.94 -3.54 -5.34
N SER A 98 6.70 -4.09 -6.53
CA SER A 98 7.13 -5.46 -6.83
C SER A 98 8.64 -5.63 -6.62
N SER A 99 9.45 -4.62 -6.98
CA SER A 99 10.90 -4.63 -6.76
C SER A 99 11.28 -4.61 -5.28
N SER A 100 10.66 -3.76 -4.46
CA SER A 100 10.98 -3.71 -3.02
C SER A 100 10.56 -5.00 -2.31
N LEU A 101 9.38 -5.54 -2.63
CA LEU A 101 8.93 -6.84 -2.11
C LEU A 101 9.94 -7.95 -2.44
N LYS A 102 10.42 -8.02 -3.69
CA LYS A 102 11.44 -8.99 -4.08
C LYS A 102 12.74 -8.80 -3.31
N SER A 103 13.19 -7.55 -3.16
CA SER A 103 14.37 -7.21 -2.36
C SER A 103 14.22 -7.65 -0.90
N ASP A 104 13.04 -7.47 -0.32
CA ASP A 104 12.74 -7.90 1.04
C ASP A 104 12.79 -9.42 1.17
N MET A 105 12.22 -10.16 0.22
CA MET A 105 12.31 -11.64 0.20
C MET A 105 13.76 -12.11 0.07
N GLN A 106 14.54 -11.50 -0.83
CA GLN A 106 15.96 -11.79 -1.00
C GLN A 106 16.77 -11.49 0.27
N THR A 107 16.45 -10.40 0.95
CA THR A 107 17.08 -10.03 2.22
C THR A 107 16.78 -11.05 3.31
N ILE A 108 15.53 -11.51 3.40
CA ILE A 108 15.15 -12.57 4.35
C ILE A 108 15.89 -13.86 4.00
N ALA A 109 15.91 -14.30 2.74
CA ALA A 109 16.63 -15.50 2.30
C ALA A 109 18.12 -15.48 2.70
N LYS A 110 18.79 -14.35 2.50
CA LYS A 110 20.20 -14.16 2.87
C LYS A 110 20.46 -14.38 4.35
N LYS A 111 19.54 -13.99 5.25
CA LYS A 111 19.67 -14.26 6.70
C LYS A 111 19.74 -15.74 7.05
N TYR A 112 19.25 -16.60 6.15
CA TYR A 112 19.25 -18.05 6.30
C TYR A 112 20.26 -18.73 5.34
N ASN A 113 21.22 -17.97 4.78
CA ASN A 113 22.25 -18.44 3.83
C ASN A 113 21.70 -18.97 2.50
N PHE A 114 20.61 -18.37 2.00
CA PHE A 114 20.03 -18.67 0.69
C PHE A 114 20.16 -17.49 -0.29
N THR A 115 20.37 -17.82 -1.57
CA THR A 115 20.14 -16.90 -2.67
C THR A 115 18.78 -17.22 -3.28
N ALA A 116 17.85 -16.26 -3.29
CA ALA A 116 16.47 -16.52 -3.69
C ALA A 116 16.09 -15.81 -5.00
N ASN A 117 15.63 -16.60 -5.96
CA ASN A 117 15.01 -16.14 -7.21
C ASN A 117 13.50 -15.95 -6.97
N ILE A 118 13.05 -14.69 -6.91
CA ILE A 118 11.70 -14.34 -6.47
C ILE A 118 10.76 -14.14 -7.67
N THR A 119 9.69 -14.93 -7.70
CA THR A 119 8.55 -14.75 -8.60
C THR A 119 7.34 -14.27 -7.81
N LEU A 120 6.81 -13.11 -8.20
CA LEU A 120 5.53 -12.61 -7.69
C LEU A 120 4.46 -12.94 -8.72
N THR A 121 3.34 -13.52 -8.30
CA THR A 121 2.17 -13.77 -9.16
C THR A 121 0.93 -13.17 -8.52
N SER A 122 0.14 -12.45 -9.30
CA SER A 122 -1.16 -11.96 -8.88
C SER A 122 -2.22 -12.12 -9.97
N GLN A 123 -3.45 -11.69 -9.67
CA GLN A 123 -4.54 -11.67 -10.66
C GLN A 123 -4.22 -10.80 -11.88
N PHE A 124 -3.26 -9.87 -11.76
CA PHE A 124 -2.82 -9.03 -12.88
C PHE A 124 -1.62 -9.64 -13.65
N GLY A 125 -1.09 -10.78 -13.19
CA GLY A 125 -0.02 -11.53 -13.83
C GLY A 125 1.29 -11.53 -13.06
N THR A 126 2.37 -11.93 -13.74
CA THR A 126 3.69 -12.09 -13.14
C THR A 126 4.36 -10.74 -12.87
N ASN A 127 4.96 -10.61 -11.69
CA ASN A 127 5.64 -9.42 -11.18
C ASN A 127 4.75 -8.18 -11.04
N GLN A 128 3.44 -8.39 -10.92
CA GLN A 128 2.45 -7.35 -10.75
C GLN A 128 1.91 -7.35 -9.32
N LEU A 129 2.05 -6.24 -8.60
CA LEU A 129 1.69 -6.12 -7.19
C LEU A 129 0.32 -5.44 -7.05
N PRO A 130 -0.71 -6.13 -6.53
CA PRO A 130 -2.00 -5.51 -6.25
C PRO A 130 -1.95 -4.61 -5.01
N PHE A 131 -2.94 -3.72 -4.90
CA PHE A 131 -3.22 -2.88 -3.75
C PHE A 131 -4.73 -2.80 -3.54
N LEU A 132 -5.19 -3.25 -2.37
CA LEU A 132 -6.60 -3.26 -2.01
C LEU A 132 -6.94 -1.99 -1.21
N ALA A 133 -8.08 -1.37 -1.50
CA ALA A 133 -8.53 -0.19 -0.78
C ALA A 133 -10.06 -0.09 -0.77
N ILE A 134 -10.60 0.59 0.26
CA ILE A 134 -12.03 0.88 0.40
C ILE A 134 -12.27 2.36 0.15
N VAL A 135 -13.15 2.66 -0.79
CA VAL A 135 -13.57 4.02 -1.17
C VAL A 135 -14.31 4.67 0.00
N SER A 136 -13.88 5.88 0.40
CA SER A 136 -14.60 6.69 1.38
C SER A 136 -14.96 8.07 0.83
N GLY A 137 -16.27 8.33 0.70
CA GLY A 137 -16.89 9.57 0.24
C GLY A 137 -17.51 9.47 -1.15
N THR A 138 -18.01 10.60 -1.67
CA THR A 138 -18.89 10.65 -2.84
C THR A 138 -18.28 11.27 -4.09
N SER A 139 -17.02 11.69 -4.06
CA SER A 139 -16.37 12.41 -5.19
C SER A 139 -16.24 11.61 -6.49
N MET A 140 -16.42 10.28 -6.45
CA MET A 140 -16.30 9.42 -7.62
C MET A 140 -17.64 8.82 -8.06
N ILE A 141 -18.76 9.21 -7.46
CA ILE A 141 -20.10 8.82 -7.92
C ILE A 141 -20.34 9.40 -9.34
N PRO A 142 -20.97 8.67 -10.27
CA PRO A 142 -21.58 7.34 -10.10
C PRO A 142 -20.59 6.16 -10.23
N THR A 143 -19.36 6.40 -10.66
CA THR A 143 -18.37 5.37 -10.97
C THR A 143 -17.98 4.52 -9.77
N LEU A 144 -17.63 5.16 -8.65
CA LEU A 144 -17.29 4.50 -7.39
C LEU A 144 -18.16 5.02 -6.26
N LYS A 145 -18.72 4.09 -5.48
CA LYS A 145 -19.58 4.35 -4.33
C LYS A 145 -18.79 4.35 -3.04
N ASP A 146 -19.30 5.08 -2.05
CA ASP A 146 -18.79 5.00 -0.68
C ASP A 146 -18.89 3.55 -0.15
N GLY A 147 -17.86 3.07 0.51
CA GLY A 147 -17.74 1.70 1.01
C GLY A 147 -17.37 0.64 -0.04
N GLN A 148 -17.25 1.00 -1.32
CA GLN A 148 -16.87 0.06 -2.39
C GLN A 148 -15.40 -0.35 -2.25
N GLU A 149 -15.13 -1.66 -2.34
CA GLU A 149 -13.78 -2.19 -2.43
C GLU A 149 -13.26 -2.01 -3.87
N VAL A 150 -12.01 -1.60 -4.00
CA VAL A 150 -11.33 -1.47 -5.29
C VAL A 150 -9.96 -2.13 -5.22
N THR A 151 -9.57 -2.76 -6.34
CA THR A 151 -8.23 -3.33 -6.47
C THR A 151 -7.43 -2.59 -7.54
N ALA A 152 -6.30 -2.03 -7.13
CA ALA A 152 -5.38 -1.33 -8.01
C ALA A 152 -4.12 -2.15 -8.29
N LEU A 153 -3.61 -2.04 -9.51
CA LEU A 153 -2.28 -2.49 -9.87
C LEU A 153 -1.27 -1.39 -9.51
N LYS A 154 -0.26 -1.69 -8.68
CA LYS A 154 0.84 -0.78 -8.36
C LYS A 154 1.76 -0.61 -9.57
N THR A 155 1.39 0.30 -10.46
CA THR A 155 2.10 0.62 -11.70
C THR A 155 2.16 2.13 -11.94
N LYS A 156 3.14 2.54 -12.74
CA LYS A 156 3.28 3.92 -13.25
C LYS A 156 2.85 4.05 -14.72
N ASN A 157 2.43 2.94 -15.34
CA ASN A 157 1.84 2.96 -16.67
C ASN A 157 0.39 3.47 -16.57
N ILE A 158 0.23 4.78 -16.69
CA ILE A 158 -1.02 5.52 -16.48
C ILE A 158 -1.47 6.12 -17.81
N LYS A 159 -2.76 6.06 -18.09
CA LYS A 159 -3.39 6.64 -19.29
C LYS A 159 -4.48 7.63 -18.91
N VAL A 160 -4.78 8.57 -19.83
CA VAL A 160 -5.98 9.40 -19.70
C VAL A 160 -7.21 8.50 -19.66
N GLY A 161 -8.13 8.80 -18.75
CA GLY A 161 -9.32 7.99 -18.48
C GLY A 161 -9.15 6.96 -17.36
N ASP A 162 -7.91 6.57 -17.01
CA ASP A 162 -7.65 5.67 -15.90
C ASP A 162 -8.17 6.25 -14.57
N ILE A 163 -8.66 5.38 -13.71
CA ILE A 163 -8.90 5.70 -12.30
C ILE A 163 -7.64 5.33 -11.53
N VAL A 164 -7.10 6.26 -10.76
CA VAL A 164 -5.83 6.08 -10.05
C VAL A 164 -5.99 6.37 -8.57
N ILE A 165 -5.18 5.68 -7.78
CA ILE A 165 -4.97 5.98 -6.37
C ILE A 165 -3.72 6.86 -6.27
N SER A 166 -3.84 8.03 -5.64
CA SER A 166 -2.76 8.99 -5.46
C SER A 166 -2.59 9.35 -4.00
N ARG A 167 -1.35 9.54 -3.57
CA ARG A 167 -1.05 10.25 -2.32
C ARG A 167 -1.35 11.74 -2.48
N HIS A 168 -1.91 12.34 -1.45
CA HIS A 168 -2.25 13.76 -1.35
C HIS A 168 -1.83 14.25 0.04
N SER A 169 -1.14 15.37 0.11
CA SER A 169 -0.59 15.91 1.37
C SER A 169 -1.67 16.19 2.42
N THR A 170 -2.82 16.70 2.00
CA THR A 170 -3.93 17.06 2.91
C THR A 170 -4.88 15.90 3.22
N TYR A 171 -5.06 14.96 2.29
CA TYR A 171 -6.17 14.00 2.32
C TYR A 171 -5.70 12.53 2.41
N GLY A 172 -4.40 12.28 2.50
CA GLY A 172 -3.86 10.93 2.46
C GLY A 172 -4.04 10.31 1.06
N LEU A 173 -4.59 9.10 0.98
CA LEU A 173 -4.84 8.44 -0.29
C LEU A 173 -6.16 8.92 -0.89
N ILE A 174 -6.12 9.39 -2.14
CA ILE A 174 -7.30 9.79 -2.91
C ILE A 174 -7.45 8.89 -4.13
N VAL A 175 -8.70 8.59 -4.52
CA VAL A 175 -9.02 7.98 -5.83
C VAL A 175 -9.69 9.00 -6.74
N LYS A 176 -9.19 9.13 -7.97
CA LYS A 176 -9.63 10.11 -8.97
C LYS A 176 -9.42 9.59 -10.38
N ARG A 177 -10.11 10.19 -11.36
CA ARG A 177 -9.90 9.92 -12.78
C ARG A 177 -8.81 10.82 -13.36
N VAL A 178 -7.95 10.24 -14.19
CA VAL A 178 -6.93 10.98 -14.94
C VAL A 178 -7.61 11.68 -16.11
N ALA A 179 -7.59 13.01 -16.09
CA ALA A 179 -8.12 13.83 -17.18
C ALA A 179 -7.03 14.20 -18.20
N THR A 180 -5.81 14.47 -17.71
CA THR A 180 -4.69 14.93 -18.54
C THR A 180 -3.38 14.39 -18.00
N ILE A 181 -2.40 14.14 -18.87
CA ILE A 181 -1.03 13.77 -18.50
C ILE A 181 -0.08 14.71 -19.23
N GLU A 182 0.69 15.50 -18.48
CA GLU A 182 1.64 16.46 -19.04
C GLU A 182 2.86 16.57 -18.14
N ASN A 183 4.06 16.62 -18.73
CA ASN A 183 5.31 16.92 -18.03
C ASN A 183 5.54 16.08 -16.76
N GLY A 184 5.25 14.76 -16.82
CA GLY A 184 5.41 13.84 -15.70
C GLY A 184 4.42 14.04 -14.54
N LYS A 185 3.36 14.81 -14.78
CA LYS A 185 2.25 15.05 -13.85
C LYS A 185 0.94 14.54 -14.46
N VAL A 186 0.00 14.23 -13.59
CA VAL A 186 -1.35 13.85 -13.96
C VAL A 186 -2.34 14.83 -13.35
N TYR A 187 -3.29 15.29 -14.16
CA TYR A 187 -4.41 16.08 -13.69
C TYR A 187 -5.54 15.14 -13.31
N LEU A 188 -5.91 15.17 -12.04
CA LEU A 188 -6.88 14.28 -11.44
C LEU A 188 -8.18 15.02 -11.22
N LYS A 189 -9.30 14.43 -11.64
CA LYS A 189 -10.64 15.00 -11.47
C LYS A 189 -11.56 14.05 -10.72
N SER A 190 -12.48 14.66 -9.99
CA SER A 190 -13.64 13.97 -9.43
C SER A 190 -14.65 13.69 -10.55
N ASP A 191 -15.17 12.47 -10.60
CA ASP A 191 -16.27 12.11 -11.51
C ASP A 191 -17.58 12.76 -11.05
N ASN A 192 -17.79 12.85 -9.73
CA ASN A 192 -18.90 13.61 -9.18
C ASN A 192 -18.60 15.11 -9.31
N ARG A 193 -19.44 15.82 -10.06
CA ARG A 193 -19.32 17.27 -10.31
C ARG A 193 -20.30 18.11 -9.49
N GLU A 194 -21.08 17.49 -8.62
CA GLU A 194 -22.06 18.17 -7.78
C GLU A 194 -21.37 19.11 -6.79
N ILE A 195 -21.98 20.28 -6.61
CA ILE A 195 -21.63 21.25 -5.57
C ILE A 195 -22.75 21.20 -4.55
N SER A 196 -22.42 20.92 -3.28
CA SER A 196 -23.41 20.90 -2.20
C SER A 196 -23.18 22.04 -1.22
N ASN A 197 -24.27 22.65 -0.76
CA ASN A 197 -24.24 23.70 0.25
C ASN A 197 -24.96 23.20 1.51
N TYR A 198 -24.37 23.37 2.68
CA TYR A 198 -25.00 23.02 3.94
C TYR A 198 -24.61 23.99 5.05
N ILE A 199 -25.50 24.10 6.03
CA ILE A 199 -25.30 24.95 7.21
C ILE A 199 -24.68 24.09 8.31
N LYS A 200 -23.59 24.59 8.92
CA LYS A 200 -23.00 24.00 10.12
C LYS A 200 -23.18 24.96 11.28
N GLU A 201 -23.87 24.49 12.31
CA GLU A 201 -23.97 25.18 13.59
C GLU A 201 -22.89 24.66 14.52
N THR A 202 -22.17 25.57 15.17
CA THR A 202 -21.14 25.24 16.17
C THR A 202 -21.41 26.05 17.42
N THR A 203 -21.68 25.37 18.53
CA THR A 203 -21.80 26.02 19.84
C THR A 203 -20.41 26.29 20.39
N LEU A 204 -20.11 27.56 20.63
CA LEU A 204 -18.86 28.01 21.22
C LEU A 204 -18.88 27.83 22.75
N SER A 205 -17.71 27.90 23.38
CA SER A 205 -17.54 27.69 24.82
C SER A 205 -18.30 28.70 25.70
N ASP A 206 -18.70 29.84 25.15
CA ASP A 206 -19.50 30.88 25.81
C ASP A 206 -21.02 30.73 25.59
N GLY A 207 -21.46 29.64 24.93
CA GLY A 207 -22.86 29.35 24.63
C GLY A 207 -23.39 30.03 23.36
N VAL A 208 -22.57 30.82 22.65
CA VAL A 208 -22.96 31.44 21.38
C VAL A 208 -22.97 30.39 20.26
N VAL A 209 -24.04 30.38 19.45
CA VAL A 209 -24.10 29.56 18.23
C VAL A 209 -23.50 30.32 17.06
N GLU A 210 -22.43 29.77 16.47
CA GLU A 210 -21.86 30.23 15.21
C GLU A 210 -22.47 29.43 14.04
N ILE A 211 -23.06 30.15 13.08
CA ILE A 211 -23.63 29.57 11.86
C ILE A 211 -22.64 29.76 10.72
N SER A 212 -22.20 28.65 10.14
CA SER A 212 -21.30 28.64 8.98
C SER A 212 -22.00 28.07 7.75
N ASN A 213 -21.96 28.81 6.64
CA ASN A 213 -22.38 28.28 5.34
C ASN A 213 -21.19 27.55 4.72
N ILE A 214 -21.35 26.25 4.48
CA ILE A 214 -20.33 25.40 3.89
C ILE A 214 -20.69 25.08 2.44
N THR A 215 -19.78 25.37 1.52
CA THR A 215 -19.87 24.90 0.13
C THR A 215 -18.86 23.79 -0.10
N LYS A 216 -19.33 22.61 -0.48
CA LYS A 216 -18.52 21.46 -0.88
C LYS A 216 -18.34 21.44 -2.39
N THR A 217 -17.09 21.48 -2.86
CA THR A 217 -16.77 21.44 -4.29
C THR A 217 -15.99 20.19 -4.69
N PRO A 218 -16.06 19.75 -5.96
CA PRO A 218 -15.23 18.64 -6.46
C PRO A 218 -13.73 18.93 -6.32
N LEU A 219 -12.95 17.91 -5.94
CA LEU A 219 -11.48 18.01 -5.92
C LEU A 219 -10.92 17.74 -7.33
N ASP A 220 -10.31 18.77 -7.91
CA ASP A 220 -9.49 18.67 -9.12
C ASP A 220 -8.06 19.14 -8.79
N THR A 221 -7.04 18.35 -9.15
CA THR A 221 -5.66 18.61 -8.70
C THR A 221 -4.60 17.99 -9.59
N TRP A 222 -3.48 18.69 -9.75
CA TRP A 222 -2.28 18.15 -10.38
C TRP A 222 -1.46 17.35 -9.38
N ARG A 223 -1.08 16.13 -9.74
CA ARG A 223 -0.21 15.25 -8.92
C ARG A 223 1.00 14.81 -9.72
N SER A 224 2.13 14.61 -9.05
CA SER A 224 3.27 13.95 -9.67
C SER A 224 2.93 12.48 -9.95
N ILE A 225 3.40 11.91 -11.07
CA ILE A 225 3.32 10.46 -11.31
C ILE A 225 3.97 9.66 -10.15
N ARG A 226 4.95 10.26 -9.46
CA ARG A 226 5.57 9.65 -8.27
C ARG A 226 4.58 9.43 -7.13
N ASP A 227 3.56 10.27 -7.03
CA ASP A 227 2.52 10.18 -5.99
C ASP A 227 1.43 9.17 -6.31
N ILE A 228 1.37 8.65 -7.53
CA ILE A 228 0.39 7.63 -7.94
C ILE A 228 0.78 6.28 -7.35
N VAL A 229 -0.05 5.71 -6.48
CA VAL A 229 0.16 4.37 -5.92
C VAL A 229 -0.08 3.31 -6.99
N GLY A 230 -1.15 3.44 -7.76
CA GLY A 230 -1.51 2.49 -8.79
C GLY A 230 -2.74 2.89 -9.59
N VAL A 231 -3.03 2.07 -10.60
CA VAL A 231 -4.21 2.20 -11.48
C VAL A 231 -5.25 1.19 -11.02
N VAL A 232 -6.46 1.64 -10.73
CA VAL A 232 -7.60 0.78 -10.39
C VAL A 232 -7.94 -0.10 -11.60
N LYS A 233 -8.04 -1.41 -11.37
CA LYS A 233 -8.30 -2.42 -12.43
C LYS A 233 -9.60 -3.18 -12.21
N ASP A 234 -10.06 -3.25 -10.96
CA ASP A 234 -11.27 -3.96 -10.57
C ASP A 234 -12.04 -3.12 -9.54
N TYR A 235 -13.34 -2.92 -9.77
CA TYR A 235 -14.26 -2.12 -8.95
C TYR A 235 -15.71 -2.44 -9.29
#